data_AF-A0A1C6N4H1-F1
#
_entry.id   AF-A0A1C6N4H1-F1
#
_cell.length_a   1.000
_cell.length_b   1.000
_cell.length_c   1.000
_cell.angle_alpha   90.00
_cell.angle_beta   90.00
_cell.angle_gamma   90.00
#
_symmetry.space_group_name_H-M   'P 1'
#
loop_
_entity.id
_entity.type
_entity.pdbx_description
1 polymer ?
#
loop_
_entity_poly.entity_id
_entity_poly.type
_entity_poly.pdbx_seq_one_letter_code
_entity_poly.pdbx_strand_id
1 'polypeptide(L)'
;MIVTVSTVKVAEVLSGPAGGVEAGDTVEVSQLGGTVDGVTYKEEQTTHLVKGTTEYVLMFADHGPEAPYDLLNPTQALYTVTPGEKVEAVADAGFGNAGSVGQLAAKARTIGSAR
;
A
#
# COMPACT_ATOMS: atom_id res chain seq x y z
N MET A 1 14.04 12.01 11.28
CA MET A 1 13.54 11.13 10.21
C MET A 1 12.64 11.96 9.32
N ILE A 2 12.85 11.96 8.00
CA ILE A 2 11.97 12.64 7.05
C ILE A 2 11.00 11.61 6.52
N VAL A 3 9.70 11.92 6.57
CA VAL A 3 8.62 11.08 6.05
C VAL A 3 7.73 11.90 5.14
N THR A 4 7.23 11.26 4.09
CA THR A 4 6.16 11.77 3.26
C THR A 4 4.88 11.04 3.65
N VAL A 5 3.86 11.80 4.04
CA VAL A 5 2.52 11.26 4.30
C VAL A 5 1.66 11.49 3.08
N SER A 6 1.15 10.40 2.51
CA SER A 6 0.23 10.43 1.38
C SER A 6 -1.18 10.08 1.83
N THR A 7 -2.15 10.87 1.42
CA THR A 7 -3.56 10.59 1.63
C THR A 7 -4.09 9.77 0.45
N VAL A 8 -4.63 8.57 0.72
CA VAL A 8 -5.16 7.67 -0.32
C VAL A 8 -6.62 7.32 -0.04
N LYS A 9 -7.42 7.21 -1.10
CA LYS A 9 -8.82 6.76 -1.01
C LYS A 9 -8.87 5.24 -1.17
N VAL A 10 -9.59 4.58 -0.29
CA VAL A 10 -9.77 3.12 -0.30
C VAL A 10 -10.89 2.76 -1.27
N ALA A 11 -10.56 2.02 -2.33
CA ALA A 11 -11.54 1.52 -3.30
C ALA A 11 -12.13 0.17 -2.88
N GLU A 12 -11.27 -0.74 -2.40
CA GLU A 12 -11.64 -2.09 -1.94
C GLU A 12 -10.71 -2.51 -0.80
N VAL A 13 -11.22 -3.31 0.14
CA VAL A 13 -10.43 -3.98 1.19
C VAL A 13 -10.31 -5.46 0.86
N LEU A 14 -9.09 -5.93 0.62
CA LEU A 14 -8.84 -7.30 0.15
C LEU A 14 -8.75 -8.33 1.30
N SER A 15 -8.16 -7.96 2.45
CA SER A 15 -7.97 -8.86 3.61
C SER A 15 -8.38 -8.21 4.93
N GLY A 16 -9.54 -8.63 5.45
CA GLY A 16 -10.06 -8.33 6.79
C GLY A 16 -10.50 -6.87 7.04
N PRO A 17 -11.31 -6.62 8.09
CA PRO A 17 -11.55 -5.28 8.64
C PRO A 17 -10.49 -4.89 9.69
N ALA A 18 -9.26 -5.39 9.57
CA ALA A 18 -8.21 -5.09 10.55
C ALA A 18 -7.94 -3.56 10.53
N GLY A 19 -8.18 -2.91 11.66
CA GLY A 19 -8.08 -1.45 11.82
C GLY A 19 -9.36 -0.67 11.51
N GLY A 20 -10.48 -1.33 11.16
CA GLY A 20 -11.77 -0.66 10.91
C GLY A 20 -11.86 0.12 9.60
N VAL A 21 -10.93 -0.10 8.67
CA VAL A 21 -10.93 0.52 7.33
C VAL A 21 -11.98 -0.13 6.44
N GLU A 22 -12.77 0.72 5.78
CA GLU A 22 -13.80 0.32 4.84
C GLU A 22 -13.59 0.94 3.45
N ALA A 23 -14.25 0.35 2.44
CA ALA A 23 -14.26 0.96 1.11
C ALA A 23 -14.96 2.33 1.15
N GLY A 24 -14.33 3.33 0.53
CA GLY A 24 -14.77 4.71 0.58
C GLY A 24 -13.98 5.58 1.56
N ASP A 25 -13.29 4.98 2.53
CA ASP A 25 -12.46 5.69 3.49
C ASP A 25 -11.29 6.41 2.82
N THR A 26 -10.72 7.34 3.57
CA THR A 26 -9.45 7.98 3.26
C THR A 26 -8.48 7.69 4.38
N VAL A 27 -7.31 7.15 4.02
CA VAL A 27 -6.27 6.79 4.99
C VAL A 27 -4.97 7.52 4.69
N GLU A 28 -4.17 7.75 5.73
CA GLU A 28 -2.84 8.30 5.60
C GLU A 28 -1.81 7.17 5.55
N VAL A 29 -0.85 7.27 4.62
CA VAL A 29 0.24 6.32 4.45
C VAL A 29 1.56 7.06 4.59
N SER A 30 2.38 6.67 5.57
CA SER A 30 3.74 7.19 5.72
C SER A 30 4.75 6.39 4.91
N GLN A 31 5.68 7.12 4.29
CA GLN A 31 6.81 6.55 3.55
C GLN A 31 8.08 7.35 3.87
N LEU A 32 9.19 6.66 4.08
CA LEU A 32 10.47 7.29 4.38
C LEU A 32 10.97 8.17 3.22
N GLY A 33 11.69 9.23 3.55
CA GLY A 33 12.14 10.23 2.58
C GLY A 33 11.06 11.25 2.23
N GLY A 34 11.40 12.17 1.33
CA GLY A 34 10.51 13.28 0.95
C GLY A 34 11.26 14.54 0.60
N THR A 35 10.54 15.65 0.47
CA THR A 35 11.14 16.96 0.20
C THR A 35 10.77 17.96 1.29
N VAL A 36 11.77 18.60 1.89
CA VAL A 36 11.61 19.66 2.90
C VAL A 36 12.42 20.87 2.45
N ASP A 37 11.80 22.03 2.37
CA ASP A 37 12.44 23.30 1.95
C ASP A 37 13.23 23.18 0.63
N GLY A 38 12.71 22.39 -0.32
CA GLY A 38 13.33 22.15 -1.63
C GLY A 38 14.48 21.13 -1.63
N VAL A 39 14.84 20.58 -0.47
CA VAL A 39 15.83 19.51 -0.34
C VAL A 39 15.14 18.15 -0.35
N THR A 40 15.49 17.29 -1.30
CA THR A 40 14.95 15.93 -1.40
C THR A 40 15.83 14.94 -0.65
N TYR A 41 15.23 14.27 0.33
CA TYR A 41 15.80 13.16 1.09
C TYR A 41 15.34 11.85 0.47
N LYS A 42 16.26 11.12 -0.15
CA LYS A 42 15.98 9.83 -0.77
C LYS A 42 16.28 8.69 0.20
N GLU A 43 15.32 7.80 0.33
CA GLU A 43 15.51 6.49 0.96
C GLU A 43 15.60 5.44 -0.15
N GLU A 44 16.69 4.68 -0.21
CA GLU A 44 16.99 3.80 -1.35
C GLU A 44 15.92 2.72 -1.53
N GLN A 45 15.31 2.29 -0.43
CA GLN A 45 14.32 1.21 -0.42
C GLN A 45 12.87 1.71 -0.42
N THR A 46 12.65 2.99 -0.69
CA THR A 46 11.30 3.57 -0.74
C THR A 46 10.95 4.05 -2.13
N THR A 47 9.86 3.52 -2.68
CA THR A 47 9.19 4.13 -3.82
C THR A 47 7.97 4.90 -3.35
N HIS A 48 7.93 6.21 -3.56
CA HIS A 48 6.80 7.04 -3.14
C HIS A 48 5.56 6.80 -4.00
N LEU A 49 4.39 6.83 -3.35
CA LEU A 49 3.10 6.93 -4.03
C LEU A 49 3.08 8.20 -4.88
N VAL A 50 2.57 8.09 -6.11
CA VAL A 50 2.42 9.23 -7.00
C VAL A 50 0.97 9.70 -7.03
N LYS A 51 0.78 11.02 -7.07
CA LYS A 51 -0.54 11.60 -7.29
C LYS A 51 -0.99 11.32 -8.73
N GLY A 52 -2.28 11.02 -8.91
CA GLY A 52 -2.88 10.84 -10.23
C GLY A 52 -3.87 9.70 -10.25
N THR A 53 -3.91 8.99 -11.38
CA THR A 53 -4.84 7.88 -11.63
C THR A 53 -4.20 6.51 -11.42
N THR A 54 -3.00 6.45 -10.85
CA THR A 54 -2.35 5.18 -10.54
C THR A 54 -3.09 4.50 -9.39
N GLU A 55 -3.55 3.28 -9.65
CA GLU A 55 -4.16 2.42 -8.64
C GLU A 55 -3.09 1.52 -8.02
N TYR A 56 -3.25 1.25 -6.72
CA TYR A 56 -2.29 0.49 -5.95
C TYR A 56 -2.97 -0.61 -5.12
N VAL A 57 -2.24 -1.70 -4.91
CA VAL A 57 -2.51 -2.66 -3.83
C VAL A 57 -1.44 -2.46 -2.77
N LEU A 58 -1.87 -2.17 -1.54
CA LEU A 58 -1.00 -1.85 -0.41
C LEU A 58 -1.21 -2.86 0.71
N MET A 59 -0.13 -3.37 1.30
CA MET A 59 -0.20 -4.17 2.51
C MET A 59 0.31 -3.35 3.69
N PHE A 60 -0.58 -3.04 4.63
CA PHE A 60 -0.26 -2.15 5.74
C PHE A 60 0.13 -2.89 7.02
N ALA A 61 1.00 -2.26 7.80
CA ALA A 61 1.10 -2.47 9.23
C ALA A 61 0.16 -1.48 9.93
N ASP A 62 -0.72 -1.99 10.79
CA ASP A 62 -1.61 -1.19 11.61
C ASP A 62 -0.93 -0.89 12.96
N HIS A 63 -0.73 0.40 13.25
CA HIS A 63 -0.11 0.89 14.48
C HIS A 63 -1.13 1.50 15.45
N GLY A 64 -2.43 1.36 15.17
CA GLY A 64 -3.52 1.95 15.94
C GLY A 64 -4.08 3.23 15.32
N PRO A 65 -5.21 3.74 15.86
CA PRO A 65 -6.06 4.73 15.17
C PRO A 65 -5.47 6.14 15.06
N GLU A 66 -4.43 6.47 15.82
CA GLU A 66 -3.81 7.80 15.82
C GLU A 66 -2.56 7.88 14.95
N ALA A 67 -2.11 6.76 14.37
CA ALA A 67 -0.92 6.69 13.55
C ALA A 67 -1.28 6.48 12.07
N PRO A 68 -0.58 7.13 11.12
CA PRO A 68 -0.65 6.75 9.71
C PRO A 68 -0.29 5.27 9.53
N TYR A 69 -0.84 4.66 8.49
CA TYR A 69 -0.41 3.33 8.08
C TYR A 69 1.01 3.37 7.53
N ASP A 70 1.81 2.39 7.90
CA ASP A 70 3.06 2.09 7.22
C ASP A 70 2.87 0.90 6.28
N LEU A 71 3.65 0.86 5.21
CA LEU A 71 3.81 -0.37 4.44
C LEU A 71 4.47 -1.43 5.34
N LEU A 72 3.90 -2.65 5.36
CA LEU A 72 4.44 -3.76 6.15
C LEU A 72 5.94 -3.98 5.86
N ASN A 73 6.33 -3.79 4.60
CA ASN A 73 7.70 -3.65 4.17
C ASN A 73 7.74 -2.67 2.98
N PRO A 74 8.46 -1.53 3.07
CA PRO A 74 8.48 -0.52 2.00
C PRO A 74 8.88 -1.05 0.61
N THR A 75 9.72 -2.08 0.56
CA THR A 75 10.19 -2.68 -0.69
C THR A 75 9.24 -3.76 -1.23
N GLN A 76 8.48 -4.44 -0.37
CA GLN A 76 7.72 -5.62 -0.76
C GLN A 76 6.21 -5.42 -0.78
N ALA A 77 5.69 -4.41 -0.06
CA ALA A 77 4.27 -4.26 0.22
C ALA A 77 3.54 -3.22 -0.66
N LEU A 78 4.19 -2.77 -1.74
CA LEU A 78 3.65 -1.77 -2.68
C LEU A 78 3.57 -2.34 -4.09
N TYR A 79 2.37 -2.32 -4.65
CA TYR A 79 2.08 -2.85 -5.98
C TYR A 79 1.23 -1.87 -6.77
N THR A 80 1.51 -1.74 -8.07
CA THR A 80 0.62 -1.03 -9.01
C THR A 80 -0.40 -1.98 -9.61
N VAL A 81 -1.58 -1.46 -9.91
CA VAL A 81 -2.60 -2.14 -10.71
C VAL A 81 -2.52 -1.64 -12.14
N THR A 82 -2.27 -2.54 -13.09
CA THR A 82 -2.22 -2.21 -14.53
C THR A 82 -3.60 -2.36 -15.16
N PRO A 83 -3.80 -1.88 -16.41
CA PRO A 83 -5.01 -2.21 -17.18
C PRO A 83 -5.24 -3.73 -17.20
N GLY A 84 -6.49 -4.15 -16.97
CA GLY A 84 -6.85 -5.56 -16.81
C GLY A 84 -6.65 -6.13 -15.39
N GLU A 85 -6.55 -5.25 -14.38
CA GLU A 85 -6.50 -5.59 -12.95
C GLU A 85 -5.28 -6.45 -12.53
N LYS A 86 -4.23 -6.51 -13.34
CA LYS A 86 -3.01 -7.22 -13.00
C LYS A 86 -2.22 -6.43 -11.96
N VAL A 87 -1.68 -7.15 -10.97
CA VAL A 87 -0.94 -6.59 -9.86
C VAL A 87 0.55 -6.83 -10.09
N GLU A 88 1.33 -5.75 -10.08
CA GLU A 88 2.77 -5.78 -10.33
C GLU A 88 3.52 -5.11 -9.19
N ALA A 89 4.58 -5.76 -8.71
CA ALA A 89 5.41 -5.22 -7.65
C ALA A 89 6.12 -3.95 -8.14
N VAL A 90 6.14 -2.92 -7.31
CA VAL A 90 6.81 -1.66 -7.64
C VAL A 90 8.33 -1.76 -7.50
N ALA A 91 8.82 -2.63 -6.62
CA ALA A 91 10.24 -2.89 -6.45
C ALA A 91 10.57 -4.38 -6.65
N ASP A 92 11.82 -4.66 -7.05
CA ASP A 92 12.30 -6.00 -7.40
C ASP A 92 12.16 -7.05 -6.28
N ALA A 93 12.13 -6.60 -5.02
CA ALA A 93 12.00 -7.51 -3.87
C ALA A 93 10.55 -7.88 -3.54
N GLY A 94 9.55 -7.28 -4.19
CA GLY A 94 8.15 -7.64 -3.98
C GLY A 94 7.80 -9.02 -4.54
N PHE A 95 6.65 -9.56 -4.12
CA PHE A 95 6.19 -10.85 -4.63
C PHE A 95 5.92 -10.79 -6.15
N GLY A 96 6.73 -11.51 -6.93
CA GLY A 96 6.46 -11.74 -8.34
C GLY A 96 5.18 -12.57 -8.54
N ASN A 97 4.56 -12.44 -9.72
CA ASN A 97 3.33 -13.17 -10.08
C ASN A 97 2.20 -13.01 -9.04
N ALA A 98 2.00 -11.80 -8.50
CA ALA A 98 0.92 -11.49 -7.56
C ALA A 98 -0.48 -11.80 -8.13
N GLY A 99 -0.62 -11.86 -9.45
CA GLY A 99 -1.85 -12.22 -10.14
C GLY A 99 -2.69 -10.98 -10.43
N SER A 100 -4.02 -11.12 -10.36
CA SER A 100 -4.94 -9.99 -10.44
C SER A 100 -5.50 -9.58 -9.07
N VAL A 101 -6.11 -8.39 -8.99
CA VAL A 101 -6.79 -7.91 -7.78
C VAL A 101 -7.81 -8.94 -7.28
N GLY A 102 -8.67 -9.44 -8.17
CA GLY A 102 -9.67 -10.46 -7.82
C GLY A 102 -9.05 -11.78 -7.32
N GLN A 103 -7.92 -12.21 -7.87
CA GLN A 103 -7.21 -13.41 -7.39
C GLN A 103 -6.60 -13.19 -5.99
N LEU A 104 -6.02 -12.01 -5.74
CA LEU A 104 -5.53 -11.65 -4.41
C LEU A 104 -6.66 -11.56 -3.40
N ALA A 105 -7.78 -10.93 -3.76
CA ALA A 105 -8.97 -10.86 -2.91
C ALA A 105 -9.48 -12.26 -2.52
N ALA A 106 -9.56 -13.17 -3.49
CA ALA A 106 -9.96 -14.56 -3.23
C ALA A 106 -8.99 -15.27 -2.28
N LYS A 107 -7.67 -15.13 -2.48
CA LYS A 107 -6.65 -15.71 -1.59
C LYS A 107 -6.74 -15.15 -0.18
N ALA A 108 -6.86 -13.82 -0.05
CA ALA A 108 -6.96 -13.13 1.21
C ALA A 108 -8.16 -13.59 2.06
N ARG A 109 -9.34 -13.74 1.43
CA ARG A 109 -10.55 -14.26 2.08
C ARG A 109 -10.36 -15.67 2.62
N THR A 110 -9.69 -16.55 1.85
CA THR A 110 -9.37 -17.92 2.30
C THR A 110 -8.46 -17.91 3.54
N ILE A 111 -7.44 -17.04 3.57
CA ILE A 111 -6.54 -16.92 4.73
C ILE A 111 -7.29 -16.39 5.95
N GLY A 112 -8.17 -15.41 5.77
CA GLY A 112 -8.99 -14.85 6.85
C GLY A 112 -9.96 -15.86 7.46
N SER A 113 -10.50 -16.78 6.65
CA SER A 113 -11.41 -17.85 7.12
C SER A 113 -10.72 -19.02 7.83
N ALA A 114 -9.38 -19.09 7.76
CA ALA A 114 -8.59 -20.19 8.34
C ALA A 114 -8.02 -19.87 9.74
N ARG A 115 -8.40 -18.72 10.32
CA ARG A 115 -7.98 -18.27 11.66
C ARG A 115 -9.15 -18.29 12.65
#